data_AF-A0A354C5R9-F1
#
_entry.id   AF-A0A354C5R9-F1
#
_cell.length_a   1.000
_cell.length_b   1.000
_cell.length_c   1.000
_cell.angle_alpha   90.00
_cell.angle_beta   90.00
_cell.angle_gamma   90.00
#
_symmetry.space_group_name_H-M   'P 1'
#
loop_
_entity.id
_entity.type
_entity.pdbx_description
1 polymer ?
#
loop_
_entity_poly.entity_id
_entity_poly.type
_entity_poly.pdbx_seq_one_letter_code
_entity_poly.pdbx_strand_id
1 'polypeptide(L)'
;MKEMNKIILDHACRIAKELKVKALMLYADAASELPIAKDEKPCFNLVLVTKGEEELPEELNTLGTVINVPDVNLSRVGQIKIAITKGIATGLFKRGDKLVCVSGLPKLGYVDSILVIDVGKEFEVLTSHNITDITQGVHPEVFSEALNIILELAAQGREGRKVGTIFILGDHEKVLQLSRQMVINPFLGYSEEERNILNPDLLETIKEFSAIDGAFIIKDNGAIVTAGRHL
;
A
#
# COMPACT_ATOMS: atom_id res chain seq x y z
N MET A 1 23.77 4.29 17.68
CA MET A 1 22.57 4.08 16.83
C MET A 1 22.94 3.39 15.53
N LYS A 2 23.91 3.93 14.74
CA LYS A 2 24.48 3.24 13.56
C LYS A 2 24.90 1.79 13.80
N GLU A 3 25.59 1.54 14.92
CA GLU A 3 26.03 0.19 15.29
C GLU A 3 24.86 -0.78 15.56
N MET A 4 23.80 -0.31 16.23
CA MET A 4 22.59 -1.09 16.48
C MET A 4 21.85 -1.42 15.18
N ASN A 5 21.69 -0.43 14.27
CA ASN A 5 21.11 -0.65 12.96
C ASN A 5 21.90 -1.72 12.17
N LYS A 6 23.23 -1.65 12.22
CA LYS A 6 24.10 -2.64 11.57
C LYS A 6 23.90 -4.04 12.15
N ILE A 7 23.93 -4.20 13.47
CA ILE A 7 23.75 -5.51 14.14
C ILE A 7 22.38 -6.12 13.80
N ILE A 8 21.31 -5.31 13.84
CA ILE A 8 19.96 -5.78 13.53
C ILE A 8 19.85 -6.20 12.06
N LEU A 9 20.38 -5.39 11.15
CA LEU A 9 20.39 -5.72 9.72
C LEU A 9 21.21 -6.98 9.45
N ASP A 10 22.39 -7.14 10.06
CA ASP A 10 23.22 -8.34 9.95
C ASP A 10 22.47 -9.60 10.39
N HIS A 11 21.75 -9.52 11.51
CA HIS A 11 20.93 -10.64 11.99
C HIS A 11 19.71 -10.88 11.11
N ALA A 12 19.02 -9.85 10.63
CA ALA A 12 17.92 -9.98 9.68
C ALA A 12 18.39 -10.67 8.38
N CYS A 13 19.58 -10.33 7.88
CA CYS A 13 20.20 -10.98 6.73
C CYS A 13 20.45 -12.48 6.96
N ARG A 14 20.95 -12.85 8.14
CA ARG A 14 21.19 -14.26 8.51
C ARG A 14 19.87 -15.04 8.57
N ILE A 15 18.86 -14.48 9.24
CA ILE A 15 17.51 -15.06 9.32
C ILE A 15 16.93 -15.24 7.91
N ALA A 16 17.05 -14.23 7.05
CA ALA A 16 16.57 -14.27 5.68
C ALA A 16 17.20 -15.42 4.88
N LYS A 17 18.52 -15.62 5.01
CA LYS A 17 19.25 -16.72 4.34
C LYS A 17 18.84 -18.10 4.87
N GLU A 18 18.79 -18.27 6.18
CA GLU A 18 18.47 -19.57 6.80
C GLU A 18 17.03 -20.00 6.50
N LEU A 19 16.09 -19.06 6.52
CA LEU A 19 14.68 -19.32 6.23
C LEU A 19 14.36 -19.33 4.73
N LYS A 20 15.34 -19.03 3.86
CA LYS A 20 15.19 -18.96 2.40
C LYS A 20 14.02 -18.07 1.99
N VAL A 21 13.96 -16.87 2.58
CA VAL A 21 12.89 -15.90 2.31
C VAL A 21 13.01 -15.33 0.90
N LYS A 22 11.89 -14.85 0.35
CA LYS A 22 11.80 -14.23 -0.97
C LYS A 22 12.51 -12.88 -1.02
N ALA A 23 12.33 -12.07 0.03
CA ALA A 23 12.88 -10.73 0.15
C ALA A 23 13.04 -10.35 1.62
N LEU A 24 13.92 -9.38 1.89
CA LEU A 24 13.88 -8.63 3.15
C LEU A 24 13.42 -7.20 2.85
N MET A 25 12.37 -6.82 3.56
CA MET A 25 11.74 -5.52 3.49
C MET A 25 12.31 -4.63 4.59
N LEU A 26 12.65 -3.40 4.24
CA LEU A 26 13.21 -2.44 5.16
C LEU A 26 12.46 -1.12 5.06
N TYR A 27 12.01 -0.60 6.19
CA TYR A 27 11.41 0.72 6.25
C TYR A 27 12.50 1.81 6.26
N ALA A 28 12.65 2.52 5.15
CA ALA A 28 13.75 3.44 4.91
C ALA A 28 13.74 4.64 5.85
N ASP A 29 12.56 5.18 6.20
CA ASP A 29 12.44 6.32 7.12
C ASP A 29 12.95 6.00 8.54
N ALA A 30 12.99 4.72 8.92
CA ALA A 30 13.56 4.28 10.19
C ALA A 30 15.10 4.11 10.13
N ALA A 31 15.68 4.23 8.96
CA ALA A 31 17.10 4.01 8.69
C ALA A 31 17.64 5.07 7.71
N SER A 32 17.43 6.35 8.03
CA SER A 32 18.02 7.50 7.34
C SER A 32 19.55 7.44 7.23
N GLU A 33 20.18 6.63 8.08
CA GLU A 33 21.58 6.22 7.96
C GLU A 33 21.67 4.69 7.89
N LEU A 34 21.22 4.14 6.78
CA LEU A 34 21.42 2.74 6.45
C LEU A 34 22.93 2.45 6.42
N PRO A 35 23.46 1.52 7.24
CA PRO A 35 24.83 1.05 7.13
C PRO A 35 24.95 0.07 5.94
N ILE A 36 24.33 0.38 4.81
CA ILE A 36 24.64 -0.32 3.56
C ILE A 36 25.93 0.33 3.10
N ALA A 37 27.05 -0.28 3.48
CA ALA A 37 28.34 0.16 3.00
C ALA A 37 28.30 0.23 1.48
N LYS A 38 28.85 1.31 0.89
CA LYS A 38 28.90 1.55 -0.56
C LYS A 38 29.45 0.37 -1.38
N ASP A 39 30.10 -0.58 -0.72
CA ASP A 39 30.78 -1.74 -1.31
C ASP A 39 30.19 -3.11 -0.92
N GLU A 40 29.19 -3.19 -0.03
CA GLU A 40 28.54 -4.47 0.34
C GLU A 40 27.17 -4.57 -0.31
N LYS A 41 27.09 -5.32 -1.42
CA LYS A 41 25.80 -5.70 -2.01
C LYS A 41 24.89 -6.29 -0.92
N PRO A 42 23.64 -5.80 -0.75
CA PRO A 42 22.71 -6.43 0.16
C PRO A 42 22.59 -7.91 -0.23
N CYS A 43 22.71 -8.78 0.77
CA CYS A 43 22.84 -10.22 0.57
C CYS A 43 21.59 -10.91 -0.03
N PHE A 44 20.55 -10.17 -0.40
CA PHE A 44 19.21 -10.65 -0.75
C PHE A 44 18.46 -9.58 -1.58
N ASN A 45 17.31 -9.95 -2.17
CA ASN A 45 16.40 -9.01 -2.80
C ASN A 45 15.84 -8.01 -1.78
N LEU A 46 16.45 -6.83 -1.71
CA LEU A 46 16.04 -5.77 -0.81
C LEU A 46 14.81 -5.04 -1.36
N VAL A 47 13.82 -4.88 -0.50
CA VAL A 47 12.63 -4.08 -0.78
C VAL A 47 12.61 -2.92 0.20
N LEU A 48 12.75 -1.70 -0.31
CA LEU A 48 12.70 -0.49 0.50
C LEU A 48 11.26 0.00 0.58
N VAL A 49 10.83 0.38 1.79
CA VAL A 49 9.51 0.92 2.05
C VAL A 49 9.65 2.35 2.56
N THR A 50 9.06 3.30 1.85
CA THR A 50 9.16 4.75 2.09
C THR A 50 7.79 5.36 2.31
N LYS A 51 7.71 6.49 3.00
CA LYS A 51 6.46 7.28 3.09
C LYS A 51 6.35 8.28 1.97
N GLY A 52 5.14 8.38 1.41
CA GLY A 52 4.82 9.35 0.38
C GLY A 52 5.70 9.18 -0.86
N GLU A 53 5.96 10.30 -1.52
CA GLU A 53 6.91 10.41 -2.63
C GLU A 53 8.28 10.91 -2.16
N GLU A 54 8.66 10.66 -0.91
CA GLU A 54 10.00 11.04 -0.45
C GLU A 54 11.06 10.39 -1.34
N GLU A 55 11.85 11.24 -2.00
CA GLU A 55 12.96 10.79 -2.82
C GLU A 55 13.98 10.11 -1.91
N LEU A 56 14.12 8.79 -2.10
CA LEU A 56 15.25 8.07 -1.55
C LEU A 56 16.54 8.67 -2.13
N PRO A 57 17.60 8.80 -1.31
CA PRO A 57 18.94 9.04 -1.82
C PRO A 57 19.22 8.13 -3.02
N GLU A 58 19.79 8.66 -4.12
CA GLU A 58 20.05 7.91 -5.35
C GLU A 58 20.80 6.59 -5.08
N GLU A 59 21.66 6.60 -4.07
CA GLU A 59 22.42 5.45 -3.56
C GLU A 59 21.51 4.27 -3.16
N LEU A 60 20.35 4.55 -2.54
CA LEU A 60 19.36 3.55 -2.11
C LEU A 60 18.43 3.10 -3.23
N ASN A 61 18.14 3.96 -4.21
CA ASN A 61 17.35 3.59 -5.39
C ASN A 61 18.01 2.49 -6.22
N THR A 62 19.35 2.41 -6.20
CA THR A 62 20.09 1.36 -6.92
C THR A 62 20.19 0.02 -6.18
N LEU A 63 19.79 -0.02 -4.89
CA LEU A 63 20.02 -1.16 -4.01
C LEU A 63 18.82 -2.14 -3.93
N GLY A 64 17.63 -1.75 -4.39
CA GLY A 64 16.45 -2.59 -4.28
C GLY A 64 15.19 -2.03 -4.95
N THR A 65 14.10 -2.79 -4.89
CA THR A 65 12.78 -2.34 -5.34
C THR A 65 12.14 -1.46 -4.28
N VAL A 66 11.55 -0.34 -4.67
CA VAL A 66 10.91 0.61 -3.74
C VAL A 66 9.40 0.40 -3.73
N ILE A 67 8.80 0.41 -2.54
CA ILE A 67 7.34 0.44 -2.33
C ILE A 67 7.01 1.69 -1.52
N ASN A 68 6.32 2.63 -2.16
CA ASN A 68 5.81 3.82 -1.48
C ASN A 68 4.55 3.45 -0.70
N VAL A 69 4.50 3.75 0.59
CA VAL A 69 3.28 3.68 1.41
C VAL A 69 2.77 5.10 1.70
N PRO A 70 1.46 5.30 1.89
CA PRO A 70 0.92 6.63 2.16
C PRO A 70 1.56 7.27 3.39
N ASP A 71 1.72 8.60 3.35
CA ASP A 71 2.18 9.37 4.51
C ASP A 71 1.05 9.55 5.52
N VAL A 72 0.74 8.46 6.22
CA VAL A 72 -0.22 8.43 7.32
C VAL A 72 0.38 7.73 8.53
N ASN A 73 -0.15 8.06 9.71
CA ASN A 73 0.33 7.48 10.96
C ASN A 73 -0.12 6.02 11.08
N LEU A 74 0.78 5.11 10.73
CA LEU A 74 0.58 3.66 10.79
C LEU A 74 1.39 3.06 11.92
N SER A 75 0.88 1.97 12.51
CA SER A 75 1.71 1.10 13.35
C SER A 75 2.77 0.40 12.48
N ARG A 76 3.85 -0.10 13.09
CA ARG A 76 4.87 -0.92 12.39
C ARG A 76 4.25 -2.05 11.58
N VAL A 77 3.31 -2.78 12.20
CA VAL A 77 2.56 -3.86 11.54
C VAL A 77 1.66 -3.31 10.43
N GLY A 78 1.04 -2.14 10.60
CA GLY A 78 0.25 -1.48 9.57
C GLY A 78 1.08 -1.13 8.32
N GLN A 79 2.27 -0.56 8.52
CA GLN A 79 3.22 -0.24 7.43
C GLN A 79 3.60 -1.50 6.66
N ILE A 80 3.96 -2.56 7.39
CA ILE A 80 4.32 -3.86 6.80
C ILE A 80 3.14 -4.43 6.00
N LYS A 81 1.93 -4.41 6.55
CA LYS A 81 0.72 -4.88 5.86
C LYS A 81 0.53 -4.15 4.53
N ILE A 82 0.54 -2.81 4.55
CA ILE A 82 0.31 -2.00 3.35
C ILE A 82 1.39 -2.24 2.31
N ALA A 83 2.65 -2.33 2.73
CA ALA A 83 3.76 -2.60 1.83
C ALA A 83 3.65 -4.00 1.20
N ILE A 84 3.24 -5.03 1.97
CA ILE A 84 2.96 -6.36 1.42
C ILE A 84 1.78 -6.30 0.45
N THR A 85 0.68 -5.62 0.80
CA THR A 85 -0.49 -5.49 -0.07
C THR A 85 -0.13 -4.84 -1.41
N LYS A 86 0.62 -3.73 -1.40
CA LYS A 86 1.11 -3.08 -2.62
C LYS A 86 2.07 -3.99 -3.40
N GLY A 87 2.97 -4.68 -2.71
CA GLY A 87 3.87 -5.65 -3.34
C GLY A 87 3.14 -6.82 -4.00
N ILE A 88 1.99 -7.25 -3.47
CA ILE A 88 1.13 -8.23 -4.14
C ILE A 88 0.49 -7.62 -5.38
N ALA A 89 -0.08 -6.41 -5.27
CA ALA A 89 -0.75 -5.73 -6.38
C ALA A 89 0.18 -5.47 -7.57
N THR A 90 1.47 -5.22 -7.33
CA THR A 90 2.49 -5.04 -8.37
C THR A 90 3.16 -6.35 -8.82
N GLY A 91 2.76 -7.49 -8.26
CA GLY A 91 3.31 -8.81 -8.60
C GLY A 91 4.69 -9.11 -8.00
N LEU A 92 5.20 -8.24 -7.12
CA LEU A 92 6.48 -8.43 -6.42
C LEU A 92 6.42 -9.59 -5.41
N PHE A 93 5.26 -9.75 -4.75
CA PHE A 93 5.00 -10.81 -3.77
C PHE A 93 3.81 -11.66 -4.17
N LYS A 94 3.82 -12.93 -3.78
CA LYS A 94 2.70 -13.85 -3.95
C LYS A 94 2.44 -14.67 -2.70
N ARG A 95 1.27 -15.28 -2.64
CA ARG A 95 0.90 -16.21 -1.56
C ARG A 95 1.96 -17.30 -1.40
N GLY A 96 2.37 -17.56 -0.16
CA GLY A 96 3.41 -18.51 0.20
C GLY A 96 4.83 -17.98 0.14
N ASP A 97 5.04 -16.74 -0.35
CA ASP A 97 6.33 -16.08 -0.18
C ASP A 97 6.57 -15.81 1.31
N LYS A 98 7.81 -16.02 1.75
CA LYS A 98 8.26 -15.62 3.08
C LYS A 98 9.04 -14.32 3.00
N LEU A 99 8.86 -13.44 3.97
CA LEU A 99 9.49 -12.13 4.02
C LEU A 99 10.11 -11.92 5.40
N VAL A 100 11.27 -11.26 5.45
CA VAL A 100 11.81 -10.68 6.69
C VAL A 100 11.60 -9.18 6.64
N CYS A 101 10.87 -8.62 7.59
CA CYS A 101 10.58 -7.20 7.66
C CYS A 101 11.37 -6.56 8.81
N VAL A 102 12.18 -5.57 8.48
CA VAL A 102 12.94 -4.77 9.45
C VAL A 102 12.28 -3.41 9.56
N SER A 103 11.90 -3.05 10.78
CA SER A 103 11.20 -1.79 11.07
C SER A 103 11.70 -1.14 12.36
N GLY A 104 11.33 0.12 12.55
CA GLY A 104 11.68 0.92 13.71
C GLY A 104 10.73 2.09 13.88
N LEU A 105 11.07 3.02 14.77
CA LEU A 105 10.35 4.30 14.88
C LEU A 105 11.06 5.32 14.00
N PRO A 106 10.42 5.84 12.93
CA PRO A 106 11.03 6.84 12.05
C PRO A 106 11.58 8.04 12.82
N LYS A 107 10.80 8.56 13.79
CA LYS A 107 11.21 9.69 14.65
C LYS A 107 12.51 9.48 15.42
N LEU A 108 12.92 8.22 15.63
CA LEU A 108 14.12 7.90 16.38
C LEU A 108 15.30 7.54 15.47
N GLY A 109 15.09 7.34 14.16
CA GLY A 109 16.17 7.06 13.20
C GLY A 109 16.91 5.74 13.44
N TYR A 110 16.27 4.77 14.12
CA TYR A 110 16.81 3.42 14.29
C TYR A 110 15.76 2.34 14.03
N VAL A 111 16.25 1.18 13.63
CA VAL A 111 15.47 -0.07 13.54
C VAL A 111 15.61 -0.84 14.84
N ASP A 112 14.54 -1.48 15.29
CA ASP A 112 14.49 -2.23 16.56
C ASP A 112 13.72 -3.55 16.47
N SER A 113 13.08 -3.81 15.32
CA SER A 113 12.12 -4.89 15.16
C SER A 113 12.43 -5.70 13.90
N ILE A 114 12.51 -7.02 14.06
CA ILE A 114 12.57 -7.99 12.96
C ILE A 114 11.33 -8.86 13.04
N LEU A 115 10.55 -8.90 11.96
CA LEU A 115 9.36 -9.73 11.83
C LEU A 115 9.51 -10.69 10.65
N VAL A 116 9.13 -11.95 10.81
CA VAL A 116 9.13 -12.95 9.72
C VAL A 116 7.70 -13.26 9.37
N ILE A 117 7.33 -13.09 8.09
CA ILE A 117 5.95 -13.17 7.61
C ILE A 117 5.83 -14.19 6.49
N ASP A 118 4.75 -14.95 6.50
CA ASP A 118 4.33 -15.83 5.40
C ASP A 118 3.11 -15.21 4.71
N VAL A 119 3.29 -14.75 3.47
CA VAL A 119 2.30 -14.01 2.72
C VAL A 119 1.07 -14.90 2.49
N GLY A 120 -0.08 -14.47 3.03
CA GLY A 120 -1.35 -15.18 2.92
C GLY A 120 -1.55 -16.37 3.86
N LYS A 121 -0.67 -16.54 4.87
CA LYS A 121 -0.99 -17.27 6.11
C LYS A 121 -1.24 -16.32 7.28
N GLU A 122 -0.51 -15.21 7.29
CA GLU A 122 -0.66 -14.15 8.28
C GLU A 122 -1.51 -13.01 7.70
N PHE A 123 -2.38 -12.44 8.54
CA PHE A 123 -3.34 -11.37 8.23
C PHE A 123 -4.53 -11.80 7.34
N GLU A 124 -5.68 -12.02 7.97
CA GLU A 124 -6.90 -12.53 7.31
C GLU A 124 -7.39 -11.69 6.11
N VAL A 125 -7.19 -10.36 6.16
CA VAL A 125 -7.52 -9.42 5.06
C VAL A 125 -6.77 -9.76 3.77
N LEU A 126 -5.60 -10.41 3.88
CA LEU A 126 -4.76 -10.89 2.80
C LEU A 126 -4.78 -12.42 2.68
N THR A 127 -5.86 -13.08 3.11
CA THR A 127 -5.98 -14.56 3.06
C THR A 127 -7.21 -15.11 2.35
N SER A 128 -8.12 -14.26 1.81
CA SER A 128 -9.19 -14.80 0.97
C SER A 128 -8.53 -15.57 -0.19
N HIS A 129 -9.08 -16.73 -0.54
CA HIS A 129 -8.48 -17.65 -1.51
C HIS A 129 -8.27 -17.05 -2.92
N ASN A 130 -8.70 -15.80 -3.13
CA ASN A 130 -8.82 -15.08 -4.39
C ASN A 130 -7.88 -13.87 -4.51
N ILE A 131 -6.81 -13.74 -3.71
CA ILE A 131 -5.92 -12.57 -3.81
C ILE A 131 -5.16 -12.51 -5.12
N THR A 132 -4.94 -13.66 -5.76
CA THR A 132 -4.51 -13.72 -7.16
C THR A 132 -5.45 -12.97 -8.12
N ASP A 133 -6.72 -12.76 -7.74
CA ASP A 133 -7.71 -12.04 -8.55
C ASP A 133 -7.57 -10.51 -8.45
N ILE A 134 -6.95 -9.98 -7.38
CA ILE A 134 -6.71 -8.52 -7.25
C ILE A 134 -5.84 -8.04 -8.42
N THR A 135 -4.82 -8.82 -8.79
CA THR A 135 -3.91 -8.53 -9.90
C THR A 135 -4.49 -8.83 -11.28
N GLN A 136 -5.65 -9.50 -11.37
CA GLN A 136 -6.26 -9.90 -12.64
C GLN A 136 -7.46 -9.05 -13.03
N GLY A 137 -8.14 -8.42 -12.06
CA GLY A 137 -9.36 -7.64 -12.31
C GLY A 137 -9.21 -6.13 -12.23
N VAL A 138 -8.07 -5.60 -11.80
CA VAL A 138 -7.83 -4.16 -11.62
C VAL A 138 -6.37 -3.84 -11.94
N HIS A 139 -6.14 -2.70 -12.59
CA HIS A 139 -4.78 -2.24 -12.85
C HIS A 139 -4.00 -1.96 -11.54
N PRO A 140 -2.72 -2.36 -11.42
CA PRO A 140 -1.93 -2.16 -10.21
C PRO A 140 -1.86 -0.71 -9.72
N GLU A 141 -1.76 0.24 -10.65
CA GLU A 141 -1.75 1.68 -10.37
C GLU A 141 -3.08 2.16 -9.79
N VAL A 142 -4.20 1.67 -10.30
CA VAL A 142 -5.56 1.99 -9.83
C VAL A 142 -5.77 1.46 -8.41
N PHE A 143 -5.36 0.21 -8.16
CA PHE A 143 -5.44 -0.36 -6.82
C PHE A 143 -4.56 0.40 -5.83
N SER A 144 -3.33 0.74 -6.25
CA SER A 144 -2.39 1.48 -5.41
C SER A 144 -2.92 2.85 -5.04
N GLU A 145 -3.54 3.55 -5.99
CA GLU A 145 -4.11 4.88 -5.76
C GLU A 145 -5.38 4.82 -4.91
N ALA A 146 -6.27 3.85 -5.17
CA ALA A 146 -7.42 3.63 -4.30
C ALA A 146 -6.99 3.37 -2.85
N LEU A 147 -5.97 2.54 -2.64
CA LEU A 147 -5.43 2.27 -1.31
C LEU A 147 -4.82 3.52 -0.67
N ASN A 148 -4.14 4.38 -1.45
CA ASN A 148 -3.63 5.66 -0.97
C ASN A 148 -4.76 6.53 -0.43
N ILE A 149 -5.80 6.76 -1.24
CA ILE A 149 -6.95 7.60 -0.90
C ILE A 149 -7.70 7.03 0.31
N ILE A 150 -7.93 5.72 0.35
CA ILE A 150 -8.60 5.06 1.50
C ILE A 150 -7.82 5.29 2.79
N LEU A 151 -6.49 5.14 2.76
CA LEU A 151 -5.65 5.28 3.94
C LEU A 151 -5.57 6.75 4.39
N GLU A 152 -5.53 7.69 3.46
CA GLU A 152 -5.61 9.12 3.75
C GLU A 152 -6.95 9.47 4.42
N LEU A 153 -8.07 9.03 3.85
CA LEU A 153 -9.40 9.20 4.42
C LEU A 153 -9.54 8.56 5.81
N ALA A 154 -8.99 7.37 6.00
CA ALA A 154 -9.02 6.68 7.28
C ALA A 154 -8.22 7.42 8.36
N ALA A 155 -7.13 8.08 7.98
CA ALA A 155 -6.25 8.81 8.90
C ALA A 155 -6.75 10.23 9.20
N GLN A 156 -7.19 10.97 8.18
CA GLN A 156 -7.53 12.39 8.29
C GLN A 156 -9.04 12.63 8.45
N GLY A 157 -9.86 11.71 7.94
CA GLY A 157 -11.29 11.93 7.77
C GLY A 157 -11.58 13.07 6.78
N ARG A 158 -12.73 13.74 6.95
CA ARG A 158 -13.10 14.96 6.22
C ARG A 158 -13.35 16.06 7.23
N GLU A 159 -12.65 17.19 7.09
CA GLU A 159 -12.75 18.34 8.01
C GLU A 159 -12.59 17.94 9.49
N GLY A 160 -11.71 16.97 9.76
CA GLY A 160 -11.45 16.44 11.10
C GLY A 160 -12.53 15.49 11.65
N ARG A 161 -13.56 15.17 10.86
CA ARG A 161 -14.58 14.17 11.21
C ARG A 161 -14.25 12.83 10.59
N LYS A 162 -14.42 11.76 11.37
CA LYS A 162 -14.27 10.39 10.86
C LYS A 162 -15.29 10.15 9.75
N VAL A 163 -14.81 9.64 8.63
CA VAL A 163 -15.64 9.23 7.50
C VAL A 163 -15.44 7.74 7.29
N GLY A 164 -16.54 7.03 7.12
CA GLY A 164 -16.55 5.64 6.65
C GLY A 164 -17.13 5.64 5.24
N THR A 165 -16.43 5.04 4.30
CA THR A 165 -16.88 4.94 2.91
C THR A 165 -16.47 3.59 2.32
N ILE A 166 -17.15 3.17 1.25
CA ILE A 166 -16.92 1.89 0.60
C ILE A 166 -16.37 2.17 -0.80
N PHE A 167 -15.27 1.50 -1.15
CA PHE A 167 -14.71 1.51 -2.50
C PHE A 167 -14.85 0.11 -3.09
N ILE A 168 -15.43 0.03 -4.28
CA ILE A 168 -15.49 -1.21 -5.08
C ILE A 168 -14.72 -0.99 -6.37
N LEU A 169 -13.84 -1.94 -6.67
CA LEU A 169 -12.94 -1.92 -7.83
C LEU A 169 -13.22 -3.13 -8.73
N GLY A 170 -13.20 -2.93 -10.04
CA GLY A 170 -13.26 -4.01 -11.04
C GLY A 170 -14.62 -4.15 -11.72
N ASP A 171 -15.33 -5.26 -11.47
CA ASP A 171 -16.59 -5.66 -12.15
C ASP A 171 -17.78 -4.75 -11.79
N HIS A 172 -17.72 -3.51 -12.29
CA HIS A 172 -18.72 -2.49 -12.06
C HIS A 172 -20.08 -2.87 -12.66
N GLU A 173 -20.13 -3.57 -13.79
CA GLU A 173 -21.39 -3.94 -14.44
C GLU A 173 -22.22 -4.85 -13.55
N LYS A 174 -21.61 -5.91 -13.00
CA LYS A 174 -22.28 -6.82 -12.08
C LYS A 174 -22.71 -6.12 -10.80
N VAL A 175 -21.85 -5.26 -10.26
CA VAL A 175 -22.17 -4.48 -9.07
C VAL A 175 -23.38 -3.61 -9.34
N LEU A 176 -23.40 -2.84 -10.44
CA LEU A 176 -24.51 -1.97 -10.80
C LEU A 176 -25.85 -2.72 -10.94
N GLN A 177 -25.83 -3.96 -11.45
CA GLN A 177 -27.03 -4.81 -11.56
C GLN A 177 -27.61 -5.22 -10.20
N LEU A 178 -26.75 -5.34 -9.18
CA LEU A 178 -27.11 -5.84 -7.84
C LEU A 178 -27.28 -4.74 -6.79
N SER A 179 -27.12 -3.48 -7.17
CA SER A 179 -27.09 -2.34 -6.25
C SER A 179 -27.97 -1.19 -6.75
N ARG A 180 -28.28 -0.22 -5.89
CA ARG A 180 -29.19 0.89 -6.20
C ARG A 180 -28.56 2.25 -5.93
N GLN A 181 -28.71 3.17 -6.87
CA GLN A 181 -28.29 4.56 -6.70
C GLN A 181 -29.17 5.27 -5.66
N MET A 182 -28.58 5.84 -4.61
CA MET A 182 -29.32 6.54 -3.55
C MET A 182 -29.45 8.04 -3.83
N VAL A 183 -28.38 8.66 -4.35
CA VAL A 183 -28.30 10.10 -4.63
C VAL A 183 -27.97 10.35 -6.09
N ILE A 184 -28.14 11.58 -6.59
CA ILE A 184 -27.74 11.94 -7.95
C ILE A 184 -26.26 11.58 -8.14
N ASN A 185 -25.94 10.87 -9.22
CA ASN A 185 -24.56 10.47 -9.51
C ASN A 185 -23.73 11.72 -9.87
N PRO A 186 -22.74 12.12 -9.05
CA PRO A 186 -21.97 13.33 -9.32
C PRO A 186 -20.95 13.17 -10.45
N PHE A 187 -20.62 11.93 -10.83
CA PHE A 187 -19.66 11.63 -11.90
C PHE A 187 -20.32 11.43 -13.27
N LEU A 188 -21.65 11.52 -13.35
CA LEU A 188 -22.38 11.34 -14.60
C LEU A 188 -22.19 12.55 -15.51
N GLY A 189 -21.85 12.31 -16.78
CA GLY A 189 -21.67 13.36 -17.79
C GLY A 189 -20.22 13.81 -17.98
N TYR A 190 -19.30 13.39 -17.11
CA TYR A 190 -17.86 13.61 -17.25
C TYR A 190 -17.19 12.46 -18.02
N SER A 191 -16.13 12.80 -18.76
CA SER A 191 -15.29 11.81 -19.45
C SER A 191 -14.61 10.87 -18.45
N GLU A 192 -14.16 9.70 -18.92
CA GLU A 192 -13.42 8.76 -18.06
C GLU A 192 -12.10 9.32 -17.53
N GLU A 193 -11.45 10.19 -18.30
CA GLU A 193 -10.20 10.84 -17.91
C GLU A 193 -10.42 11.81 -16.75
N GLU A 194 -11.46 12.65 -16.83
CA GLU A 194 -11.80 13.62 -15.78
C GLU A 194 -12.15 12.94 -14.45
N ARG A 195 -12.87 11.81 -14.52
CA ARG A 195 -13.30 11.03 -13.35
C ARG A 195 -12.41 9.83 -13.05
N ASN A 196 -11.16 9.82 -13.55
CA ASN A 196 -10.22 8.76 -13.21
C ASN A 196 -9.65 8.99 -11.81
N ILE A 197 -9.57 7.94 -10.99
CA ILE A 197 -8.97 8.02 -9.65
C ILE A 197 -7.48 8.41 -9.68
N LEU A 198 -6.80 8.15 -10.81
CA LEU A 198 -5.42 8.56 -11.05
C LEU A 198 -5.29 10.06 -11.39
N ASN A 199 -6.40 10.77 -11.60
CA ASN A 199 -6.38 12.21 -11.81
C ASN A 199 -6.19 12.93 -10.46
N PRO A 200 -5.06 13.61 -10.22
CA PRO A 200 -4.79 14.28 -8.94
C PRO A 200 -5.82 15.38 -8.62
N ASP A 201 -6.40 16.02 -9.63
CA ASP A 201 -7.42 17.06 -9.45
C ASP A 201 -8.74 16.50 -8.89
N LEU A 202 -8.94 15.18 -8.95
CA LEU A 202 -10.16 14.53 -8.47
C LEU A 202 -10.11 14.22 -6.98
N LEU A 203 -8.94 14.27 -6.34
CA LEU A 203 -8.75 13.84 -4.96
C LEU A 203 -9.69 14.55 -3.97
N GLU A 204 -9.75 15.87 -4.02
CA GLU A 204 -10.62 16.65 -3.13
C GLU A 204 -12.11 16.40 -3.42
N THR A 205 -12.46 16.11 -4.67
CA THR A 205 -13.82 15.72 -5.05
C THR A 205 -14.21 14.36 -4.46
N ILE A 206 -13.30 13.38 -4.50
CA ILE A 206 -13.49 12.07 -3.87
C ILE A 206 -13.63 12.23 -2.36
N LYS A 207 -12.79 13.06 -1.73
CA LYS A 207 -12.90 13.35 -0.30
C LYS A 207 -14.23 14.00 0.06
N GLU A 208 -14.72 14.94 -0.75
CA GLU A 208 -16.03 15.57 -0.53
C GLU A 208 -17.16 14.54 -0.61
N PHE A 209 -17.18 13.71 -1.65
CA PHE A 209 -18.18 12.65 -1.79
C PHE A 209 -17.93 11.42 -0.90
N SER A 210 -16.82 11.34 -0.17
CA SER A 210 -16.64 10.27 0.81
C SER A 210 -17.53 10.46 2.03
N ALA A 211 -17.96 11.69 2.31
CA ALA A 211 -18.84 12.02 3.43
C ALA A 211 -20.31 11.63 3.21
N ILE A 212 -20.70 11.26 1.97
CA ILE A 212 -22.04 10.76 1.68
C ILE A 212 -22.14 9.26 1.91
N ASP A 213 -23.34 8.78 2.24
CA ASP A 213 -23.59 7.35 2.46
C ASP A 213 -23.57 6.56 1.14
N GLY A 214 -23.00 5.36 1.16
CA GLY A 214 -22.89 4.46 0.02
C GLY A 214 -21.48 4.27 -0.54
N ALA A 215 -21.38 3.52 -1.63
CA ALA A 215 -20.13 3.09 -2.23
C ALA A 215 -19.73 3.93 -3.45
N PHE A 216 -18.42 4.13 -3.62
CA PHE A 216 -17.78 4.42 -4.89
C PHE A 216 -17.65 3.14 -5.70
N ILE A 217 -18.12 3.17 -6.95
CA ILE A 217 -17.94 2.07 -7.91
C ILE A 217 -16.93 2.51 -8.95
N ILE A 218 -15.84 1.78 -9.09
CA ILE A 218 -14.69 2.14 -9.91
C ILE A 218 -14.38 0.98 -10.86
N LYS A 219 -14.17 1.32 -12.13
CA LYS A 219 -13.76 0.35 -13.15
C LYS A 219 -12.35 -0.18 -12.89
N ASP A 220 -11.99 -1.26 -13.57
CA ASP A 220 -10.63 -1.81 -13.62
C ASP A 220 -9.56 -0.78 -14.05
N ASN A 221 -9.91 0.13 -14.96
CA ASN A 221 -9.08 1.22 -15.48
C ASN A 221 -9.05 2.50 -14.61
N GLY A 222 -9.73 2.49 -13.45
CA GLY A 222 -9.73 3.61 -12.50
C GLY A 222 -10.80 4.67 -12.72
N ALA A 223 -11.61 4.58 -13.78
CA ALA A 223 -12.72 5.53 -13.98
C ALA A 223 -13.83 5.31 -12.92
N ILE A 224 -14.14 6.35 -12.15
CA ILE A 224 -15.20 6.32 -11.13
C ILE A 224 -16.56 6.38 -11.83
N VAL A 225 -17.33 5.30 -11.74
CA VAL A 225 -18.66 5.17 -12.37
C VAL A 225 -19.70 5.96 -11.59
N THR A 226 -19.69 5.84 -10.27
CA THR A 226 -20.62 6.55 -9.39
C THR A 226 -20.15 6.57 -7.92
N ALA A 227 -20.75 7.44 -7.13
CA ALA A 227 -20.67 7.47 -5.66
C ALA A 227 -22.07 7.53 -5.05
N GLY A 228 -22.17 7.17 -3.77
CA GLY A 228 -23.44 7.18 -3.04
C GLY A 228 -24.40 6.07 -3.46
N ARG A 229 -23.85 4.87 -3.68
CA ARG A 229 -24.62 3.69 -4.11
C ARG A 229 -24.81 2.69 -2.97
N HIS A 230 -26.03 2.22 -2.77
CA HIS A 230 -26.35 1.15 -1.82
C HIS A 230 -26.06 -0.21 -2.44
N LEU A 231 -25.25 -1.03 -1.78
CA LEU A 231 -24.86 -2.37 -2.22
C LEU A 231 -25.84 -3.46 -1.85
#